data_AF-A0A417HCM1-F1
#
_entry.id   AF-A0A417HCM1-F1
#
_cell.length_a   1.000
_cell.length_b   1.000
_cell.length_c   1.000
_cell.angle_alpha   90.00
_cell.angle_beta   90.00
_cell.angle_gamma   90.00
#
_symmetry.space_group_name_H-M   'P 1'
#
loop_
_entity.id
_entity.type
_entity.pdbx_description
1 polymer ?
#
loop_
_entity_poly.entity_id
_entity_poly.type
_entity_poly.pdbx_seq_one_letter_code
_entity_poly.pdbx_strand_id
1 'polypeptide(L)'
;MKWGTRMTAAALALTLAVSSAPAKAYSLPYGDVNDQYWAYLDILYSSQWGLLQGREDGNFHPEDTLTRAEFVSILARVGNVQLSRYPGSDFQDVAESAWYAQAVNWAHRMGVASGVGNGCFDPNGAVTREQMATMSYQFLKSMGITYGNDNTALPYSDADSISDWALDAVKAMYTSKLLTGREDGTFDPFAPTSRAEAAAMARRLYVNLDD
;
A
#
# COMPACT_ATOMS: atom_id res chain seq x y z
N MET A 1 -68.36 32.12 -42.40
CA MET A 1 -66.99 32.15 -41.85
C MET A 1 -66.80 30.92 -40.98
N LYS A 2 -65.91 30.02 -41.40
CA LYS A 2 -65.68 28.70 -40.77
C LYS A 2 -64.86 28.89 -39.49
N TRP A 3 -65.37 28.41 -38.36
CA TRP A 3 -64.60 28.30 -37.12
C TRP A 3 -63.93 26.94 -37.09
N GLY A 4 -62.60 26.94 -36.98
CA GLY A 4 -61.75 25.76 -37.04
C GLY A 4 -61.76 24.97 -35.73
N THR A 5 -61.89 23.66 -35.87
CA THR A 5 -61.74 22.64 -34.82
C THR A 5 -60.34 22.66 -34.23
N ARG A 6 -60.22 22.79 -32.90
CA ARG A 6 -58.95 22.65 -32.18
C ARG A 6 -58.57 21.17 -32.09
N MET A 7 -57.46 20.78 -32.70
CA MET A 7 -56.80 19.50 -32.43
C MET A 7 -56.01 19.60 -31.13
N THR A 8 -56.34 18.80 -30.12
CA THR A 8 -55.49 18.60 -28.94
C THR A 8 -54.48 17.50 -29.24
N ALA A 9 -53.20 17.86 -29.35
CA ALA A 9 -52.10 16.90 -29.38
C ALA A 9 -51.84 16.38 -27.96
N ALA A 10 -52.00 15.09 -27.74
CA ALA A 10 -51.56 14.43 -26.51
C ALA A 10 -50.05 14.18 -26.61
N ALA A 11 -49.26 14.88 -25.79
CA ALA A 11 -47.84 14.59 -25.62
C ALA A 11 -47.70 13.43 -24.63
N LEU A 12 -47.31 12.24 -25.12
CA LEU A 12 -46.82 11.17 -24.25
C LEU A 12 -45.43 11.57 -23.74
N ALA A 13 -45.33 11.94 -22.47
CA ALA A 13 -44.05 12.04 -21.78
C ALA A 13 -43.59 10.63 -21.40
N LEU A 14 -42.62 10.09 -22.13
CA LEU A 14 -41.93 8.85 -21.77
C LEU A 14 -40.87 9.19 -20.71
N THR A 15 -41.19 8.98 -19.44
CA THR A 15 -40.21 9.09 -18.35
C THR A 15 -39.30 7.87 -18.37
N LEU A 16 -38.03 8.07 -18.75
CA LEU A 16 -36.98 7.08 -18.50
C LEU A 16 -36.73 7.04 -16.99
N ALA A 17 -37.29 6.05 -16.31
CA ALA A 17 -36.87 5.71 -14.97
C ALA A 17 -35.45 5.13 -15.04
N VAL A 18 -34.45 5.95 -14.74
CA VAL A 18 -33.09 5.46 -14.50
C VAL A 18 -33.15 4.69 -13.18
N SER A 19 -33.22 3.36 -13.27
CA SER A 19 -33.06 2.49 -12.11
C SER A 19 -31.60 2.59 -11.65
N SER A 20 -31.34 3.42 -10.64
CA SER A 20 -30.07 3.38 -9.91
C SER A 20 -30.11 2.18 -8.98
N ALA A 21 -29.61 1.03 -9.44
CA ALA A 21 -29.29 -0.04 -8.51
C ALA A 21 -28.37 0.52 -7.42
N PRO A 22 -28.63 0.28 -6.12
CA PRO A 22 -27.75 0.78 -5.07
C PRO A 22 -26.35 0.19 -5.29
N ALA A 23 -25.34 1.05 -5.33
CA ALA A 23 -23.96 0.59 -5.27
C ALA A 23 -23.80 -0.31 -4.03
N LYS A 24 -23.21 -1.49 -4.20
CA LYS A 24 -22.94 -2.39 -3.07
C LYS A 24 -22.03 -1.66 -2.09
N ALA A 25 -22.57 -1.23 -0.96
CA ALA A 25 -21.78 -0.62 0.10
C ALA A 25 -20.77 -1.67 0.58
N TYR A 26 -19.48 -1.41 0.35
CA TYR A 26 -18.41 -2.27 0.81
C TYR A 26 -17.99 -1.80 2.20
N SER A 27 -18.17 -2.65 3.20
CA SER A 27 -17.70 -2.40 4.57
C SER A 27 -16.58 -3.38 4.91
N LEU A 28 -15.70 -2.98 5.83
CA LEU A 28 -14.69 -3.90 6.34
C LEU A 28 -15.35 -5.10 7.04
N PRO A 29 -14.82 -6.32 6.84
CA PRO A 29 -15.26 -7.50 7.57
C PRO A 29 -14.59 -7.63 8.95
N TYR A 30 -13.80 -6.64 9.37
CA TYR A 30 -12.98 -6.69 10.58
C TYR A 30 -13.66 -5.95 11.74
N GLY A 31 -13.83 -6.63 12.88
CA GLY A 31 -14.53 -6.06 14.04
C GLY A 31 -13.70 -5.04 14.83
N ASP A 32 -12.39 -5.01 14.62
CA ASP A 32 -11.43 -4.15 15.30
C ASP A 32 -11.10 -2.85 14.55
N VAL A 33 -11.74 -2.59 13.40
CA VAL A 33 -11.56 -1.37 12.61
C VAL A 33 -12.89 -0.64 12.44
N ASN A 34 -13.06 0.48 13.13
CA ASN A 34 -14.25 1.33 12.99
C ASN A 34 -14.13 2.28 11.78
N ASP A 35 -15.27 2.78 11.28
CA ASP A 35 -15.35 3.64 10.07
C ASP A 35 -14.76 5.04 10.24
N GLN A 36 -14.48 5.47 11.47
CA GLN A 36 -13.78 6.70 11.80
C GLN A 36 -12.27 6.51 11.98
N TYR A 37 -11.77 5.28 11.92
CA TYR A 37 -10.35 4.98 12.02
C TYR A 37 -9.60 5.61 10.84
N TRP A 38 -8.48 6.29 11.10
CA TRP A 38 -7.78 7.10 10.09
C TRP A 38 -7.41 6.31 8.83
N ALA A 39 -7.08 5.02 8.97
CA ALA A 39 -6.71 4.14 7.87
C ALA A 39 -7.89 3.31 7.33
N TYR A 40 -9.14 3.56 7.75
CA TYR A 40 -10.29 2.73 7.39
C TYR A 40 -10.39 2.48 5.88
N LEU A 41 -10.30 3.55 5.08
CA LEU A 41 -10.38 3.44 3.62
C LEU A 41 -9.18 2.73 3.01
N ASP A 42 -8.01 2.87 3.63
CA ASP A 42 -6.78 2.23 3.16
C ASP A 42 -6.80 0.72 3.42
N ILE A 43 -7.30 0.32 4.58
CA ILE A 43 -7.55 -1.06 4.95
C ILE A 43 -8.64 -1.65 4.03
N LEU A 44 -9.76 -0.93 3.84
CA LEU A 44 -10.87 -1.37 2.97
C LEU A 44 -10.39 -1.66 1.56
N TYR A 45 -9.64 -0.73 0.99
CA TYR A 45 -9.09 -0.87 -0.35
C TYR A 45 -8.09 -2.03 -0.41
N SER A 46 -7.12 -2.04 0.50
CA SER A 46 -6.08 -3.08 0.52
C SER A 46 -6.66 -4.48 0.67
N SER A 47 -7.74 -4.65 1.43
CA SER A 47 -8.41 -5.93 1.59
C SER A 47 -9.26 -6.32 0.38
N GLN A 48 -9.96 -5.36 -0.22
CA GLN A 48 -10.76 -5.59 -1.42
C GLN A 48 -9.90 -6.06 -2.61
N TRP A 49 -8.71 -5.49 -2.76
CA TRP A 49 -7.75 -5.82 -3.82
C TRP A 49 -6.78 -6.93 -3.43
N GLY A 50 -6.91 -7.50 -2.23
CA GLY A 50 -6.08 -8.61 -1.76
C GLY A 50 -4.61 -8.24 -1.52
N LEU A 51 -4.29 -6.95 -1.35
CA LEU A 51 -2.95 -6.45 -1.06
C LEU A 51 -2.54 -6.77 0.39
N LEU A 52 -3.47 -6.60 1.32
CA LEU A 52 -3.30 -6.94 2.74
C LEU A 52 -4.63 -7.38 3.35
N GLN A 53 -4.63 -8.59 3.92
CA GLN A 53 -5.79 -9.19 4.58
C GLN A 53 -5.60 -9.23 6.10
N GLY A 54 -6.71 -9.29 6.82
CA GLY A 54 -6.76 -9.60 8.25
C GLY A 54 -6.19 -10.98 8.58
N ARG A 55 -5.99 -11.23 9.88
CA ARG A 55 -5.42 -12.46 10.40
C ARG A 55 -6.51 -13.54 10.56
N GLU A 56 -6.08 -14.74 10.95
CA GLU A 56 -6.93 -15.93 11.07
C GLU A 56 -8.07 -15.79 12.10
N ASP A 57 -7.93 -14.87 13.05
CA ASP A 57 -8.94 -14.57 14.07
C ASP A 57 -10.09 -13.69 13.56
N GLY A 58 -10.05 -13.29 12.28
CA GLY A 58 -11.08 -12.47 11.65
C GLY A 58 -10.94 -10.96 11.88
N ASN A 59 -9.85 -10.52 12.50
CA ASN A 59 -9.55 -9.10 12.73
C ASN A 59 -8.41 -8.61 11.85
N PHE A 60 -8.29 -7.29 11.67
CA PHE A 60 -7.22 -6.72 10.86
C PHE A 60 -5.90 -6.58 11.62
N HIS A 61 -5.99 -6.28 12.92
CA HIS A 61 -4.91 -5.87 13.81
C HIS A 61 -4.17 -4.63 13.28
N PRO A 62 -4.81 -3.44 13.24
CA PRO A 62 -4.22 -2.27 12.59
C PRO A 62 -2.95 -1.76 13.27
N GLU A 63 -2.83 -1.93 14.59
CA GLU A 63 -1.70 -1.43 15.39
C GLU A 63 -0.57 -2.44 15.58
N ASP A 64 -0.77 -3.68 15.12
CA ASP A 64 0.27 -4.70 15.15
C ASP A 64 1.50 -4.24 14.34
N THR A 65 2.68 -4.52 14.88
CA THR A 65 3.93 -4.31 14.16
C THR A 65 4.03 -5.23 12.95
N LEU A 66 4.36 -4.64 11.80
CA LEU A 66 4.57 -5.37 10.56
C LEU A 66 5.99 -5.92 10.49
N THR A 67 6.15 -7.17 10.03
CA THR A 67 7.48 -7.75 9.81
C THR A 67 8.04 -7.40 8.43
N ARG A 68 9.36 -7.51 8.29
CA ARG A 68 10.05 -7.37 6.99
C ARG A 68 9.52 -8.34 5.93
N ALA A 69 9.26 -9.60 6.31
CA ALA A 69 8.69 -10.60 5.40
C ALA A 69 7.25 -10.30 4.99
N GLU A 70 6.43 -9.80 5.92
CA GLU A 70 5.08 -9.33 5.62
C GLU A 70 5.12 -8.17 4.62
N PHE A 71 6.03 -7.20 4.82
CA PHE A 71 6.12 -6.04 3.93
C PHE A 71 6.49 -6.38 2.49
N VAL A 72 7.54 -7.18 2.28
CA VAL A 72 7.93 -7.58 0.91
C VAL A 72 6.86 -8.44 0.23
N SER A 73 6.10 -9.21 1.02
CA SER A 73 4.96 -9.96 0.50
C SER A 73 3.81 -9.05 0.05
N ILE A 74 3.57 -7.94 0.76
CA ILE A 74 2.62 -6.91 0.34
C ILE A 74 3.09 -6.27 -0.97
N LEU A 75 4.36 -5.86 -1.07
CA LEU A 75 4.92 -5.28 -2.30
C LEU A 75 4.83 -6.24 -3.50
N ALA A 76 5.06 -7.53 -3.28
CA ALA A 76 4.89 -8.55 -4.32
C ALA A 76 3.43 -8.62 -4.83
N ARG A 77 2.44 -8.46 -3.96
CA ARG A 77 1.01 -8.41 -4.34
C ARG A 77 0.69 -7.10 -5.08
N VAL A 78 1.22 -5.98 -4.59
CA VAL A 78 1.08 -4.67 -5.26
C VAL A 78 1.61 -4.73 -6.70
N GLY A 79 2.78 -5.32 -6.91
CA GLY A 79 3.37 -5.48 -8.25
C GLY A 79 2.85 -6.66 -9.06
N ASN A 80 1.82 -7.37 -8.57
CA ASN A 80 1.28 -8.60 -9.17
C ASN A 80 2.37 -9.61 -9.59
N VAL A 81 3.35 -9.82 -8.72
CA VAL A 81 4.56 -10.60 -9.02
C VAL A 81 4.24 -12.09 -9.08
N GLN A 82 4.67 -12.75 -10.15
CA GLN A 82 4.62 -14.21 -10.25
C GLN A 82 5.74 -14.85 -9.40
N LEU A 83 5.49 -14.99 -8.09
CA LEU A 83 6.47 -15.47 -7.10
C LEU A 83 7.05 -16.86 -7.39
N SER A 84 6.35 -17.72 -8.14
CA SER A 84 6.86 -19.02 -8.57
C SER A 84 8.13 -18.95 -9.44
N ARG A 85 8.47 -17.77 -9.98
CA ARG A 85 9.74 -17.52 -10.70
C ARG A 85 10.95 -17.32 -9.77
N TYR A 86 10.72 -17.23 -8.46
CA TYR A 86 11.74 -16.97 -7.45
C TYR A 86 11.78 -18.09 -6.39
N PRO A 87 12.01 -19.36 -6.79
CA PRO A 87 12.04 -20.48 -5.85
C PRO A 87 13.29 -20.46 -4.96
N GLY A 88 13.28 -21.29 -3.91
CA GLY A 88 14.38 -21.51 -2.99
C GLY A 88 14.47 -20.48 -1.88
N SER A 89 15.66 -20.35 -1.30
CA SER A 89 16.02 -19.31 -0.32
C SER A 89 17.47 -18.87 -0.52
N ASP A 90 17.69 -17.56 -0.62
CA ASP A 90 19.03 -16.97 -0.70
C ASP A 90 19.60 -16.60 0.68
N PHE A 91 18.82 -16.77 1.77
CA PHE A 91 19.19 -16.41 3.14
C PHE A 91 19.12 -17.60 4.09
N GLN A 92 20.03 -17.64 5.06
CA GLN A 92 20.17 -18.75 6.02
C GLN A 92 19.03 -18.82 7.04
N ASP A 93 18.42 -17.67 7.35
CA ASP A 93 17.30 -17.54 8.30
C ASP A 93 15.91 -17.59 7.64
N VAL A 94 15.87 -17.93 6.34
CA VAL A 94 14.64 -18.10 5.58
C VAL A 94 14.58 -19.55 5.12
N ALA A 95 13.68 -20.34 5.73
CA ALA A 95 13.42 -21.70 5.28
C ALA A 95 12.70 -21.68 3.92
N GLU A 96 13.10 -22.54 2.97
CA GLU A 96 12.47 -22.59 1.64
C GLU A 96 10.96 -22.88 1.67
N SER A 97 10.51 -23.59 2.71
CA SER A 97 9.09 -23.91 2.94
C SER A 97 8.29 -22.79 3.62
N ALA A 98 8.94 -21.70 4.04
CA ALA A 98 8.25 -20.57 4.65
C ALA A 98 7.35 -19.89 3.61
N TRP A 99 6.16 -19.47 4.05
CA TRP A 99 5.17 -18.85 3.17
C TRP A 99 5.68 -17.57 2.47
N TYR A 100 6.67 -16.90 3.06
CA TYR A 100 7.30 -15.69 2.55
C TYR A 100 8.58 -15.94 1.74
N ALA A 101 9.09 -17.18 1.66
CA ALA A 101 10.43 -17.45 1.10
C ALA A 101 10.58 -16.91 -0.33
N GLN A 102 9.60 -17.18 -1.19
CA GLN A 102 9.62 -16.70 -2.58
C GLN A 102 9.51 -15.17 -2.68
N ALA A 103 8.74 -14.52 -1.79
CA ALA A 103 8.63 -13.07 -1.75
C ALA A 103 9.94 -12.41 -1.30
N VAL A 104 10.61 -12.99 -0.31
CA VAL A 104 11.94 -12.55 0.14
C VAL A 104 12.97 -12.71 -0.98
N ASN A 105 13.00 -13.86 -1.66
CA ASN A 105 13.90 -14.10 -2.79
C ASN A 105 13.64 -13.15 -3.96
N TRP A 106 12.38 -12.91 -4.31
CA TRP A 106 12.02 -11.90 -5.31
C TRP A 106 12.56 -10.52 -4.90
N ALA A 107 12.25 -10.10 -3.67
CA ALA A 107 12.64 -8.78 -3.20
C ALA A 107 14.16 -8.61 -3.18
N HIS A 108 14.90 -9.65 -2.82
CA HIS A 108 16.35 -9.65 -2.86
C HIS A 108 16.90 -9.56 -4.28
N ARG A 109 16.46 -10.46 -5.18
CA ARG A 109 16.99 -10.55 -6.55
C ARG A 109 16.64 -9.36 -7.43
N MET A 110 15.51 -8.71 -7.16
CA MET A 110 15.08 -7.49 -7.85
C MET A 110 15.61 -6.20 -7.19
N GLY A 111 16.39 -6.31 -6.12
CA GLY A 111 16.97 -5.16 -5.40
C GLY A 111 15.96 -4.36 -4.57
N VAL A 112 14.75 -4.88 -4.35
CA VAL A 112 13.70 -4.26 -3.53
C VAL A 112 14.08 -4.25 -2.05
N ALA A 113 14.71 -5.32 -1.57
CA ALA A 113 15.16 -5.42 -0.19
C ALA A 113 16.55 -6.06 -0.09
N SER A 114 17.35 -5.56 0.86
CA SER A 114 18.63 -6.15 1.22
C SER A 114 18.52 -6.95 2.52
N GLY A 115 19.43 -7.91 2.70
CA GLY A 115 19.60 -8.60 3.97
C GLY A 115 20.19 -7.68 5.04
N VAL A 116 20.23 -8.19 6.28
CA VAL A 116 20.76 -7.47 7.46
C VAL A 116 22.23 -7.80 7.75
N GLY A 117 22.89 -8.52 6.83
CA GLY A 117 24.27 -9.01 6.99
C GLY A 117 24.33 -10.48 7.38
N ASN A 118 25.53 -11.07 7.37
CA ASN A 118 25.81 -12.46 7.73
C ASN A 118 24.96 -13.53 7.01
N GLY A 119 24.46 -13.21 5.80
CA GLY A 119 23.58 -14.11 5.06
C GLY A 119 22.15 -14.21 5.62
N CYS A 120 21.71 -13.24 6.44
CA CYS A 120 20.38 -13.18 7.04
C CYS A 120 19.51 -12.09 6.41
N PHE A 121 18.20 -12.32 6.37
CA PHE A 121 17.19 -11.35 5.95
C PHE A 121 16.48 -10.67 7.14
N ASP A 122 16.41 -11.35 8.28
CA ASP A 122 15.57 -11.06 9.43
C ASP A 122 14.07 -10.97 9.07
N PRO A 123 13.43 -12.08 8.65
CA PRO A 123 12.06 -12.07 8.16
C PRO A 123 11.02 -11.67 9.21
N ASN A 124 11.30 -11.95 10.49
CA ASN A 124 10.38 -11.69 11.60
C ASN A 124 10.68 -10.36 12.32
N GLY A 125 11.81 -9.71 12.00
CA GLY A 125 12.13 -8.38 12.50
C GLY A 125 11.10 -7.35 12.07
N ALA A 126 10.85 -6.38 12.94
CA ALA A 126 10.00 -5.24 12.65
C ALA A 126 10.57 -4.44 11.48
N VAL A 127 9.73 -4.08 10.52
CA VAL A 127 10.14 -3.12 9.48
C VAL A 127 10.05 -1.71 10.03
N THR A 128 11.17 -1.00 10.07
CA THR A 128 11.18 0.41 10.51
C THR A 128 10.62 1.32 9.43
N ARG A 129 10.23 2.54 9.78
CA ARG A 129 9.69 3.52 8.82
C ARG A 129 10.67 3.88 7.71
N GLU A 130 11.97 4.04 8.02
CA GLU A 130 12.98 4.28 6.99
C GLU A 130 13.22 3.06 6.08
N GLN A 131 13.08 1.84 6.62
CA GLN A 131 13.12 0.60 5.83
C GLN A 131 11.90 0.46 4.92
N MET A 132 10.70 0.79 5.43
CA MET A 132 9.48 0.82 4.63
C MET A 132 9.65 1.78 3.44
N ALA A 133 10.10 3.00 3.70
CA ALA A 133 10.36 4.00 2.66
C ALA A 133 11.35 3.48 1.61
N THR A 134 12.45 2.89 2.07
CA THR A 134 13.50 2.37 1.19
C THR A 134 13.03 1.21 0.34
N MET A 135 12.35 0.22 0.92
CA MET A 135 11.83 -0.93 0.18
C MET A 135 10.76 -0.51 -0.83
N SER A 136 9.88 0.44 -0.48
CA SER A 136 8.91 1.00 -1.42
C SER A 136 9.57 1.75 -2.57
N TYR A 137 10.59 2.58 -2.28
CA TYR A 137 11.33 3.29 -3.32
C TYR A 137 12.06 2.33 -4.27
N GLN A 138 12.73 1.32 -3.74
CA GLN A 138 13.42 0.33 -4.56
C GLN A 138 12.44 -0.55 -5.33
N PHE A 139 11.27 -0.86 -4.77
CA PHE A 139 10.18 -1.51 -5.49
C PHE A 139 9.77 -0.73 -6.74
N LEU A 140 9.51 0.58 -6.61
CA LEU A 140 9.15 1.43 -7.75
C LEU A 140 10.27 1.46 -8.80
N LYS A 141 11.53 1.55 -8.37
CA LYS A 141 12.70 1.47 -9.26
C LYS A 141 12.80 0.13 -9.97
N SER A 142 12.51 -0.98 -9.28
CA SER A 142 12.50 -2.32 -9.89
C SER A 142 11.44 -2.47 -10.98
N MET A 143 10.39 -1.63 -10.94
CA MET A 143 9.36 -1.52 -11.96
C MET A 143 9.69 -0.50 -13.07
N GLY A 144 10.87 0.13 -13.02
CA GLY A 144 11.29 1.16 -13.97
C GLY A 144 10.64 2.53 -13.71
N ILE A 145 9.98 2.72 -12.56
CA ILE A 145 9.31 3.96 -12.21
C ILE A 145 10.23 4.78 -11.31
N THR A 146 10.47 6.03 -11.71
CA THR A 146 11.30 6.96 -10.95
C THR A 146 10.42 8.05 -10.36
N TYR A 147 10.40 8.14 -9.03
CA TYR A 147 9.69 9.17 -8.30
C TYR A 147 10.65 10.16 -7.63
N GLY A 148 10.23 11.43 -7.61
CA GLY A 148 10.78 12.45 -6.73
C GLY A 148 12.05 13.14 -7.23
N ASN A 149 12.44 14.18 -6.48
CA ASN A 149 13.71 14.89 -6.60
C ASN A 149 14.45 14.77 -5.26
N ASP A 150 15.64 14.18 -5.30
CA ASP A 150 16.57 13.95 -4.17
C ASP A 150 17.20 15.24 -3.60
N ASN A 151 17.00 16.39 -4.26
CA ASN A 151 17.47 17.70 -3.80
C ASN A 151 16.50 18.43 -2.87
N THR A 152 15.43 17.79 -2.42
CA THR A 152 14.44 18.43 -1.53
C THR A 152 14.84 18.29 -0.07
N ALA A 153 14.83 19.40 0.68
CA ALA A 153 14.97 19.37 2.13
C ALA A 153 13.72 18.77 2.77
N LEU A 154 13.91 17.83 3.69
CA LEU A 154 12.81 17.23 4.44
C LEU A 154 12.32 18.22 5.51
N PRO A 155 11.00 18.41 5.69
CA PRO A 155 10.46 19.35 6.66
C PRO A 155 10.41 18.79 8.09
N TYR A 156 11.13 17.70 8.36
CA TYR A 156 11.03 16.96 9.62
C TYR A 156 12.05 17.43 10.63
N SER A 157 11.63 17.57 11.89
CA SER A 157 12.49 18.03 12.99
C SER A 157 13.61 17.05 13.34
N ASP A 158 13.44 15.77 12.98
CA ASP A 158 14.37 14.66 13.18
C ASP A 158 14.99 14.16 11.85
N ALA A 159 14.97 14.98 10.79
CA ALA A 159 15.51 14.60 9.49
C ALA A 159 16.99 14.14 9.55
N ASP A 160 17.78 14.71 10.46
CA ASP A 160 19.19 14.33 10.69
C ASP A 160 19.35 12.95 11.35
N SER A 161 18.27 12.35 11.86
CA SER A 161 18.27 10.99 12.41
C SER A 161 18.01 9.92 11.36
N ILE A 162 17.59 10.31 10.14
CA ILE A 162 17.39 9.38 9.04
C ILE A 162 18.75 8.86 8.60
N SER A 163 18.87 7.54 8.48
CA SER A 163 20.13 6.95 8.05
C SER A 163 20.51 7.41 6.63
N ASP A 164 21.81 7.66 6.39
CA ASP A 164 22.32 8.10 5.08
C ASP A 164 21.86 7.21 3.92
N TRP A 165 21.80 5.89 4.14
CA TRP A 165 21.36 4.91 3.14
C TRP A 165 19.87 4.99 2.80
N ALA A 166 19.06 5.57 3.69
CA ALA A 166 17.62 5.73 3.52
C ALA A 166 17.22 7.13 3.02
N LEU A 167 18.11 8.12 3.16
CA LEU A 167 17.78 9.54 2.96
C LEU A 167 17.17 9.83 1.58
N ASP A 168 17.77 9.30 0.51
CA ASP A 168 17.28 9.52 -0.85
C ASP A 168 15.90 8.88 -1.06
N ALA A 169 15.68 7.69 -0.50
CA ALA A 169 14.39 7.03 -0.56
C ALA A 169 13.33 7.83 0.21
N VAL A 170 13.64 8.31 1.41
CA VAL A 170 12.70 9.12 2.21
C VAL A 170 12.33 10.41 1.47
N LYS A 171 13.30 11.10 0.88
CA LYS A 171 13.05 12.29 0.05
C LYS A 171 12.17 11.99 -1.17
N ALA A 172 12.46 10.91 -1.88
CA ALA A 172 11.67 10.51 -3.04
C ALA A 172 10.21 10.16 -2.64
N MET A 173 10.03 9.40 -1.57
CA MET A 173 8.72 9.01 -1.05
C MET A 173 7.94 10.21 -0.49
N TYR A 174 8.62 11.19 0.11
CA TYR A 174 8.02 12.46 0.55
C TYR A 174 7.55 13.33 -0.63
N THR A 175 8.44 13.57 -1.60
CA THR A 175 8.13 14.44 -2.75
C THR A 175 7.05 13.87 -3.66
N SER A 176 6.94 12.54 -3.75
CA SER A 176 5.85 11.84 -4.44
C SER A 176 4.55 11.77 -3.62
N LYS A 177 4.55 12.25 -2.37
CA LYS A 177 3.41 12.17 -1.43
C LYS A 177 2.98 10.74 -1.09
N LEU A 178 3.84 9.76 -1.35
CA LEU A 178 3.59 8.35 -1.02
C LEU A 178 3.84 8.06 0.46
N LEU A 179 4.76 8.80 1.08
CA LEU A 179 5.02 8.77 2.53
C LEU A 179 5.06 10.18 3.09
N THR A 180 4.46 10.39 4.25
CA THR A 180 4.48 11.66 4.96
C THR A 180 4.98 11.46 6.39
N GLY A 181 5.35 12.55 7.04
CA GLY A 181 5.76 12.55 8.44
C GLY A 181 4.56 12.42 9.37
N ARG A 182 4.84 12.36 10.67
CA ARG A 182 3.84 12.34 11.73
C ARG A 182 3.29 13.74 12.01
N GLU A 183 2.17 13.80 12.72
CA GLU A 183 1.51 15.06 13.09
C GLU A 183 2.37 15.97 13.97
N ASP A 184 3.29 15.39 14.74
CA ASP A 184 4.24 16.12 15.60
C ASP A 184 5.42 16.74 14.83
N GLY A 185 5.45 16.60 13.51
CA GLY A 185 6.50 17.14 12.63
C GLY A 185 7.74 16.27 12.51
N THR A 186 7.72 15.03 13.02
CA THR A 186 8.81 14.06 12.86
C THR A 186 8.61 13.12 11.66
N PHE A 187 9.69 12.50 11.20
CA PHE A 187 9.65 11.33 10.33
C PHE A 187 9.60 10.02 11.12
N ASP A 188 10.33 9.98 12.24
CA ASP A 188 10.49 8.85 13.15
C ASP A 188 11.09 7.61 12.46
N PRO A 189 12.36 7.69 11.99
CA PRO A 189 12.94 6.71 11.07
C PRO A 189 13.03 5.29 11.65
N PHE A 190 13.26 5.18 12.95
CA PHE A 190 13.49 3.90 13.63
C PHE A 190 12.21 3.26 14.18
N ALA A 191 11.07 3.97 14.18
CA ALA A 191 9.84 3.39 14.68
C ALA A 191 9.40 2.19 13.83
N PRO A 192 8.92 1.12 14.48
CA PRO A 192 8.23 0.04 13.80
C PRO A 192 7.03 0.57 13.02
N THR A 193 6.81 -0.01 11.83
CA THR A 193 5.65 0.29 10.99
C THR A 193 4.46 -0.57 11.42
N SER A 194 3.28 0.03 11.55
CA SER A 194 2.05 -0.73 11.83
C SER A 194 1.42 -1.34 10.57
N ARG A 195 0.55 -2.33 10.76
CA ARG A 195 -0.24 -2.90 9.64
C ARG A 195 -1.15 -1.86 8.97
N ALA A 196 -1.66 -0.88 9.71
CA ALA A 196 -2.42 0.22 9.15
C ALA A 196 -1.56 1.13 8.26
N GLU A 197 -0.35 1.49 8.70
CA GLU A 197 0.61 2.23 7.87
C GLU A 197 0.98 1.46 6.59
N ALA A 198 1.15 0.14 6.71
CA ALA A 198 1.42 -0.73 5.57
C ALA A 198 0.27 -0.80 4.57
N ALA A 199 -0.99 -0.85 5.04
CA ALA A 199 -2.17 -0.79 4.17
C ALA A 199 -2.25 0.55 3.42
N ALA A 200 -1.97 1.66 4.12
CA ALA A 200 -1.92 2.97 3.50
C ALA A 200 -0.83 3.07 2.44
N MET A 201 0.37 2.53 2.71
CA MET A 201 1.45 2.45 1.72
C MET A 201 1.06 1.57 0.53
N ALA A 202 0.50 0.37 0.77
CA ALA A 202 0.11 -0.57 -0.27
C ALA A 202 -0.91 0.04 -1.23
N ARG A 203 -1.96 0.68 -0.71
CA ARG A 203 -2.96 1.38 -1.53
C ARG A 203 -2.33 2.50 -2.35
N ARG A 204 -1.52 3.36 -1.73
CA ARG A 204 -0.89 4.50 -2.43
C ARG A 204 -0.02 4.02 -3.57
N LEU A 205 0.80 3.00 -3.35
CA LEU A 205 1.62 2.39 -4.40
C LEU A 205 0.74 1.81 -5.50
N TYR A 206 -0.24 0.98 -5.15
CA TYR A 206 -1.09 0.30 -6.12
C TYR A 206 -1.83 1.26 -7.04
N VAL A 207 -2.47 2.30 -6.48
CA VAL A 207 -3.18 3.32 -7.27
C VAL A 207 -2.23 4.05 -8.22
N ASN A 208 -1.01 4.37 -7.78
CA ASN A 208 -0.03 5.05 -8.62
C ASN A 208 0.58 4.17 -9.73
N LEU A 209 0.39 2.84 -9.68
CA LEU A 209 0.81 1.93 -10.75
C LEU A 209 -0.25 1.76 -11.84
N ASP A 210 -1.51 2.08 -11.53
CA ASP A 210 -2.65 1.95 -12.46
C ASP A 210 -2.97 3.24 -13.23
N ASP A 211 -2.34 4.37 -12.87
CA ASP A 211 -2.44 5.68 -13.54
C ASP A 211 -1.44 5.83 -14.70
#